data_AF-A0A936E7N8-F1
#
_entry.id   AF-A0A936E7N8-F1
#
_cell.length_a   1.000
_cell.length_b   1.000
_cell.length_c   1.000
_cell.angle_alpha   90.00
_cell.angle_beta   90.00
_cell.angle_gamma   90.00
#
_symmetry.space_group_name_H-M   'P 1'
#
loop_
_entity.id
_entity.type
_entity.pdbx_description
1 polymer ?
#
loop_
_entity_poly.entity_id
_entity_poly.type
_entity_poly.pdbx_seq_one_letter_code
_entity_poly.pdbx_strand_id
1 'polypeptide(L)'
;MTLSALDPNQNRARLAWMIVWGSFALFLSLCISVPLLANAYVQRATIPLPLRLPPAKARWPLAKPTMAEWLPLPLEAAPLEVRAGAEILTNAADTASLLIAEPAEGRVLVRGQIYGHTNLQVEEASTPRFRWSTAEPQLTLDMRSGRIRLTLLPHVTGALPVTIKTPQGIITLTEAGQYSLEVNNETAQVAVQEGSARLAVETESESIPLFLTADQRGLIPTGGLPEGPLGTERNLIRNGNFIADLSGWIQQDWNIELADEPTETAVIAASNGTALRFARVGIGHADAVVRQNLNQDVTDYTSLRFLISLQIKVQTLGVCGTVGSECPLTVELDYVDRDGNRQVWRQGFYATGTVATDTPDTCINCRPPYNPHIQLPANRLYVYEIDLIDNLALQAFPPPRYLNSIRLIAAGHGFEVEVVDVALLARE
;
A
#
# COMPACT_ATOMS: atom_id res chain seq x y z
N MET A 1 18.59 -90.84 23.23
CA MET A 1 17.99 -89.52 23.55
C MET A 1 19.07 -88.68 24.20
N THR A 2 19.88 -88.01 23.38
CA THR A 2 20.98 -87.16 23.85
C THR A 2 20.51 -85.71 23.70
N LEU A 3 20.22 -85.07 24.84
CA LEU A 3 20.00 -83.63 24.94
C LEU A 3 21.29 -82.91 24.54
N SER A 4 21.28 -82.26 23.38
CA SER A 4 22.32 -81.35 22.96
C SER A 4 22.31 -80.13 23.88
N ALA A 5 23.30 -80.04 24.75
CA ALA A 5 23.57 -78.83 25.52
C ALA A 5 23.89 -77.69 24.55
N LEU A 6 23.08 -76.62 24.58
CA LEU A 6 23.34 -75.37 23.87
C LEU A 6 24.64 -74.77 24.42
N ASP A 7 25.64 -74.62 23.57
CA ASP A 7 26.94 -74.02 23.91
C ASP A 7 26.75 -72.53 24.27
N PRO A 8 27.04 -72.10 25.52
CA PRO A 8 26.83 -70.72 25.98
C PRO A 8 27.67 -69.69 25.19
N ASN A 9 28.74 -70.11 24.53
CA ASN A 9 29.56 -69.22 23.69
C ASN A 9 28.90 -68.87 22.35
N GLN A 10 28.12 -69.79 21.76
CA GLN A 10 27.37 -69.51 20.53
C GLN A 10 26.28 -68.46 20.75
N ASN A 11 25.59 -68.51 21.90
CA ASN A 11 24.57 -67.51 22.24
C ASN A 11 25.19 -66.12 22.49
N ARG A 12 26.39 -66.05 23.09
CA ARG A 12 27.13 -64.78 23.28
C ARG A 12 27.60 -64.18 21.96
N ALA A 13 28.09 -65.00 21.03
CA ALA A 13 28.52 -64.54 19.70
C ALA A 13 27.34 -63.99 18.88
N ARG A 14 26.17 -64.66 18.92
CA ARG A 14 24.94 -64.16 18.28
C ARG A 14 24.49 -62.82 18.88
N LEU A 15 24.55 -62.68 20.20
CA LEU A 15 24.21 -61.43 20.88
C LEU A 15 25.15 -60.28 20.48
N ALA A 16 26.47 -60.55 20.41
CA ALA A 16 27.45 -59.57 19.97
C ALA A 16 27.21 -59.11 18.53
N TRP A 17 26.94 -60.03 17.60
CA TRP A 17 26.59 -59.68 16.22
C TRP A 17 25.29 -58.89 16.10
N MET A 18 24.26 -59.21 16.90
CA MET A 18 23.02 -58.42 16.94
C MET A 18 23.28 -57.00 17.44
N ILE A 19 24.14 -56.81 18.44
CA ILE A 19 24.51 -55.47 18.93
C ILE A 19 25.25 -54.69 17.85
N VAL A 20 26.22 -55.30 17.15
CA VAL A 20 26.99 -54.64 16.08
C VAL A 20 26.09 -54.24 14.91
N TRP A 21 25.26 -55.15 14.41
CA TRP A 21 24.31 -54.84 13.33
C TRP A 21 23.26 -53.83 13.75
N GLY A 22 22.76 -53.90 14.99
CA GLY A 22 21.82 -52.92 15.54
C GLY A 22 22.45 -51.53 15.63
N SER A 23 23.69 -51.44 16.10
CA SER A 23 24.43 -50.17 16.22
C SER A 23 24.77 -49.59 14.85
N PHE A 24 25.15 -50.42 13.89
CA PHE A 24 25.41 -50.01 12.51
C PHE A 24 24.15 -49.52 11.80
N ALA A 25 23.03 -50.25 11.92
CA ALA A 25 21.74 -49.83 11.37
C ALA A 25 21.26 -48.51 12.00
N LEU A 26 21.42 -48.36 13.33
CA LEU A 26 21.09 -47.12 14.03
C LEU A 26 21.96 -45.95 13.54
N PHE A 27 23.27 -46.17 13.39
CA PHE A 27 24.19 -45.16 12.87
C PHE A 27 23.81 -44.71 11.45
N LEU A 28 23.57 -45.66 10.53
CA LEU A 28 23.11 -45.34 9.18
C LEU A 28 21.77 -44.59 9.19
N SER A 29 20.83 -45.03 10.02
CA SER A 29 19.54 -44.36 10.19
C SER A 29 19.72 -42.91 10.65
N LEU A 30 20.61 -42.64 11.61
CA LEU A 30 20.91 -41.29 12.08
C LEU A 30 21.60 -40.44 11.01
N CYS A 31 22.60 -41.00 10.30
CA CYS A 31 23.30 -40.31 9.22
C CYS A 31 22.37 -39.89 8.07
N ILE A 32 21.27 -40.62 7.84
CA ILE A 32 20.29 -40.29 6.80
C ILE A 32 19.16 -39.40 7.36
N SER A 33 18.59 -39.74 8.51
CA SER A 33 17.44 -39.03 9.05
C SER A 33 17.77 -37.61 9.51
N VAL A 34 18.95 -37.38 10.11
CA VAL A 34 19.32 -36.05 10.61
C VAL A 34 19.44 -35.01 9.49
N PRO A 35 20.17 -35.25 8.38
CA PRO A 35 20.21 -34.30 7.27
C PRO A 35 18.85 -34.08 6.61
N LEU A 36 18.05 -35.14 6.46
CA LEU A 36 16.71 -35.04 5.85
C LEU A 36 15.77 -34.21 6.72
N LEU A 37 15.75 -34.44 8.04
CA LEU A 37 14.95 -33.66 8.98
C LEU A 37 15.45 -32.22 9.09
N ALA A 38 16.77 -32.01 9.09
CA ALA A 38 17.35 -30.67 9.11
C ALA A 38 16.97 -29.88 7.85
N ASN A 39 17.11 -30.49 6.66
CA ASN A 39 16.69 -29.85 5.41
C ASN A 39 15.17 -29.61 5.40
N ALA A 40 14.36 -30.59 5.79
CA ALA A 40 12.91 -30.43 5.87
C ALA A 40 12.51 -29.30 6.83
N TYR A 41 13.20 -29.14 7.95
CA TYR A 41 12.99 -28.03 8.88
C TYR A 41 13.39 -26.69 8.28
N VAL A 42 14.55 -26.61 7.63
CA VAL A 42 15.01 -25.39 6.93
C VAL A 42 14.01 -24.97 5.86
N GLN A 43 13.42 -25.93 5.14
CA GLN A 43 12.46 -25.64 4.06
C GLN A 43 11.05 -25.29 4.53
N ARG A 44 10.63 -25.75 5.72
CA ARG A 44 9.25 -25.56 6.22
C ARG A 44 9.10 -24.54 7.34
N ALA A 45 10.20 -24.18 8.02
CA ALA A 45 10.13 -23.22 9.10
C ALA A 45 9.81 -21.83 8.54
N THR A 46 8.68 -21.27 8.97
CA THR A 46 8.25 -19.91 8.63
C THR A 46 8.27 -19.00 9.85
N ILE A 47 8.28 -17.69 9.59
CA ILE A 47 8.07 -16.63 10.59
C ILE A 47 6.91 -15.74 10.12
N PRO A 48 6.07 -15.24 11.04
CA PRO A 48 4.96 -14.38 10.66
C PRO A 48 5.46 -13.04 10.13
N LEU A 49 4.81 -12.50 9.11
CA LEU A 49 5.00 -11.13 8.65
C LEU A 49 4.35 -10.17 9.67
N PRO A 50 5.05 -9.14 10.16
CA PRO A 50 4.41 -8.09 10.96
C PRO A 50 3.33 -7.37 10.16
N LEU A 51 2.08 -7.38 10.67
CA LEU A 51 0.98 -6.58 10.13
C LEU A 51 0.61 -5.49 11.13
N ARG A 52 0.43 -4.28 10.64
CA ARG A 52 0.11 -3.09 11.44
C ARG A 52 -1.06 -2.34 10.83
N LEU A 53 -2.00 -1.96 11.67
CA LEU A 53 -3.13 -1.09 11.33
C LEU A 53 -2.89 0.27 12.00
N PRO A 54 -2.46 1.30 11.25
CA PRO A 54 -2.36 2.66 11.78
C PRO A 54 -3.73 3.16 12.30
N PRO A 55 -3.74 4.10 13.27
CA PRO A 55 -4.96 4.67 13.81
C PRO A 55 -5.81 5.33 12.71
N ALA A 56 -7.14 5.21 12.83
CA ALA A 56 -8.08 5.68 11.81
C ALA A 56 -8.28 7.21 11.85
N LYS A 57 -8.63 7.76 10.68
CA LYS A 57 -8.89 9.19 10.39
C LYS A 57 -10.09 9.77 11.15
N ALA A 58 -11.19 9.02 11.20
CA ALA A 58 -12.44 9.42 11.82
C ALA A 58 -13.30 8.18 12.07
N ARG A 59 -13.83 8.05 13.29
CA ARG A 59 -14.61 6.90 13.76
C ARG A 59 -13.84 5.57 13.66
N TRP A 60 -14.50 4.51 14.08
CA TRP A 60 -13.88 3.33 14.69
C TRP A 60 -14.08 2.11 13.77
N PRO A 61 -13.25 1.90 12.74
CA PRO A 61 -13.23 0.62 12.03
C PRO A 61 -12.93 -0.49 13.05
N LEU A 62 -13.63 -1.61 12.91
CA LEU A 62 -13.53 -2.71 13.85
C LEU A 62 -12.45 -3.68 13.34
N ALA A 63 -11.44 -3.90 14.15
CA ALA A 63 -10.45 -4.93 13.92
C ALA A 63 -10.60 -5.99 15.01
N LYS A 64 -10.61 -7.25 14.61
CA LYS A 64 -10.55 -8.37 15.54
C LYS A 64 -9.16 -9.00 15.46
N PRO A 65 -8.21 -8.63 16.35
CA PRO A 65 -6.96 -9.36 16.45
C PRO A 65 -7.24 -10.80 16.90
N THR A 66 -6.45 -11.75 16.42
CA THR A 66 -6.73 -13.20 16.54
C THR A 66 -7.00 -13.60 18.01
N MET A 67 -8.18 -14.21 18.27
CA MET A 67 -8.71 -14.57 19.61
C MET A 67 -9.13 -13.41 20.55
N ALA A 68 -9.21 -12.17 20.08
CA ALA A 68 -9.72 -11.03 20.86
C ALA A 68 -11.19 -10.68 20.52
N GLU A 69 -11.80 -9.84 21.36
CA GLU A 69 -13.07 -9.17 21.02
C GLU A 69 -12.85 -8.16 19.88
N TRP A 70 -13.95 -7.74 19.24
CA TRP A 70 -13.93 -6.67 18.26
C TRP A 70 -13.40 -5.39 18.92
N LEU A 71 -12.21 -4.97 18.50
CA LEU A 71 -11.55 -3.79 19.01
C LEU A 71 -11.71 -2.66 17.99
N PRO A 72 -12.33 -1.56 18.39
CA PRO A 72 -12.42 -0.42 17.52
C PRO A 72 -11.03 0.26 17.43
N LEU A 73 -10.54 0.58 16.22
CA LEU A 73 -9.24 1.23 16.06
C LEU A 73 -9.31 2.65 16.66
N PRO A 74 -8.50 2.97 17.70
CA PRO A 74 -8.56 4.28 18.34
C PRO A 74 -8.05 5.36 17.38
N LEU A 75 -8.67 6.55 17.42
CA LEU A 75 -8.19 7.71 16.66
C LEU A 75 -6.81 8.19 17.13
N GLU A 76 -6.37 7.87 18.36
CA GLU A 76 -5.09 8.36 18.93
C GLU A 76 -4.33 7.28 19.69
N ALA A 77 -3.97 6.18 19.00
CA ALA A 77 -3.15 5.12 19.58
C ALA A 77 -1.95 4.76 18.69
N ALA A 78 -1.03 3.99 19.27
CA ALA A 78 -0.02 3.29 18.50
C ALA A 78 -0.68 2.36 17.46
N PRO A 79 -0.02 2.06 16.33
CA PRO A 79 -0.53 1.11 15.34
C PRO A 79 -0.92 -0.21 16.01
N LEU A 80 -2.11 -0.73 15.72
CA LEU A 80 -2.54 -2.01 16.21
C LEU A 80 -1.78 -3.11 15.47
N GLU A 81 -0.98 -3.89 16.18
CA GLU A 81 -0.33 -5.06 15.60
C GLU A 81 -1.34 -6.20 15.47
N VAL A 82 -1.49 -6.71 14.25
CA VAL A 82 -2.39 -7.83 13.94
C VAL A 82 -1.57 -9.01 13.39
N ARG A 83 -2.17 -10.21 13.42
CA ARG A 83 -1.56 -11.44 12.92
C ARG A 83 -2.49 -12.11 11.93
N ALA A 84 -2.00 -13.17 11.28
CA ALA A 84 -2.86 -14.08 10.55
C ALA A 84 -4.06 -14.52 11.42
N GLY A 85 -5.21 -14.66 10.78
CA GLY A 85 -6.53 -14.85 11.37
C GLY A 85 -7.26 -13.57 11.78
N ALA A 86 -6.66 -12.38 11.64
CA ALA A 86 -7.32 -11.12 11.96
C ALA A 86 -8.39 -10.73 10.92
N GLU A 87 -9.49 -10.15 11.39
CA GLU A 87 -10.60 -9.65 10.56
C GLU A 87 -10.71 -8.12 10.70
N ILE A 88 -10.93 -7.44 9.59
CA ILE A 88 -11.03 -5.98 9.48
C ILE A 88 -12.37 -5.66 8.82
N LEU A 89 -13.19 -4.89 9.55
CA LEU A 89 -14.49 -4.42 9.09
C LEU A 89 -14.53 -2.89 9.07
N THR A 90 -14.97 -2.33 7.96
CA THR A 90 -15.22 -0.90 7.80
C THR A 90 -16.70 -0.64 7.48
N ASN A 91 -17.31 0.35 8.14
CA ASN A 91 -18.64 0.82 7.77
C ASN A 91 -18.58 1.77 6.56
N ALA A 92 -19.72 2.33 6.15
CA ALA A 92 -19.85 3.18 4.95
C ALA A 92 -18.83 4.32 4.85
N ALA A 93 -18.58 5.01 5.96
CA ALA A 93 -17.70 6.18 6.00
C ALA A 93 -16.31 5.89 6.60
N ASP A 94 -16.06 4.65 7.03
CA ASP A 94 -14.81 4.29 7.70
C ASP A 94 -13.75 3.94 6.66
N THR A 95 -12.52 4.36 6.92
CA THR A 95 -11.35 3.98 6.13
C THR A 95 -10.24 3.52 7.06
N ALA A 96 -9.51 2.48 6.67
CA ALA A 96 -8.37 1.97 7.42
C ALA A 96 -7.15 1.82 6.52
N SER A 97 -5.96 1.86 7.09
CA SER A 97 -4.72 1.55 6.39
C SER A 97 -4.14 0.24 6.92
N LEU A 98 -3.46 -0.51 6.05
CA LEU A 98 -2.80 -1.76 6.36
C LEU A 98 -1.34 -1.66 5.93
N LEU A 99 -0.42 -1.96 6.84
CA LEU A 99 1.00 -2.02 6.54
C LEU A 99 1.52 -3.41 6.88
N ILE A 100 2.19 -4.05 5.92
CA ILE A 100 2.83 -5.34 6.09
C ILE A 100 4.32 -5.13 5.85
N ALA A 101 5.13 -5.54 6.82
CA ALA A 101 6.56 -5.31 6.81
C ALA A 101 7.35 -6.63 6.88
N GLU A 102 8.63 -6.55 6.54
CA GLU A 102 9.59 -7.64 6.68
C GLU A 102 9.98 -7.82 8.16
N PRO A 103 10.05 -9.07 8.69
CA PRO A 103 10.27 -9.29 10.12
C PRO A 103 11.63 -8.82 10.65
N ALA A 104 12.68 -8.86 9.83
CA ALA A 104 14.05 -8.59 10.27
C ALA A 104 14.43 -7.10 10.17
N GLU A 105 14.11 -6.46 9.04
CA GLU A 105 14.52 -5.09 8.73
C GLU A 105 13.40 -4.07 8.96
N GLY A 106 12.15 -4.52 9.15
CA GLY A 106 11.00 -3.64 9.34
C GLY A 106 10.60 -2.87 8.07
N ARG A 107 11.21 -3.18 6.92
CA ARG A 107 10.89 -2.56 5.63
C ARG A 107 9.47 -2.94 5.21
N VAL A 108 8.68 -1.96 4.80
CA VAL A 108 7.32 -2.18 4.29
C VAL A 108 7.37 -2.93 2.95
N LEU A 109 6.58 -3.99 2.85
CA LEU A 109 6.42 -4.82 1.66
C LEU A 109 5.10 -4.53 0.95
N VAL A 110 4.02 -4.36 1.73
CA VAL A 110 2.68 -4.06 1.21
C VAL A 110 2.07 -2.93 2.01
N ARG A 111 1.51 -1.96 1.28
CA ARG A 111 0.65 -0.91 1.82
C ARG A 111 -0.75 -1.09 1.26
N GLY A 112 -1.75 -1.15 2.13
CA GLY A 112 -3.15 -1.26 1.78
C GLY A 112 -3.95 -0.07 2.30
N GLN A 113 -4.87 0.43 1.47
CA GLN A 113 -5.93 1.32 1.88
C GLN A 113 -7.26 0.57 1.78
N ILE A 114 -7.96 0.47 2.89
CA ILE A 114 -9.23 -0.23 3.04
C ILE A 114 -10.33 0.81 3.10
N TYR A 115 -11.28 0.74 2.18
CA TYR A 115 -12.38 1.69 2.07
C TYR A 115 -13.62 1.21 2.82
N GLY A 116 -14.67 2.04 2.85
CA GLY A 116 -15.91 1.69 3.52
C GLY A 116 -16.59 0.45 2.94
N HIS A 117 -17.44 -0.19 3.74
CA HIS A 117 -18.14 -1.43 3.41
C HIS A 117 -17.23 -2.63 3.08
N THR A 118 -16.04 -2.66 3.68
CA THR A 118 -15.06 -3.71 3.43
C THR A 118 -15.05 -4.75 4.54
N ASN A 119 -15.08 -6.02 4.15
CA ASN A 119 -14.78 -7.17 5.00
C ASN A 119 -13.54 -7.86 4.46
N LEU A 120 -12.44 -7.75 5.22
CA LEU A 120 -11.13 -8.28 4.87
C LEU A 120 -10.61 -9.14 6.03
N GLN A 121 -10.24 -10.37 5.74
CA GLN A 121 -9.56 -11.26 6.67
C GLN A 121 -8.14 -11.54 6.16
N VAL A 122 -7.17 -11.51 7.08
CA VAL A 122 -5.81 -11.95 6.79
C VAL A 122 -5.74 -13.45 7.09
N GLU A 123 -5.77 -14.29 6.06
CA GLU A 123 -5.75 -15.75 6.25
C GLU A 123 -4.33 -16.24 6.58
N GLU A 124 -3.35 -15.80 5.79
CA GLU A 124 -1.96 -16.19 5.94
C GLU A 124 -1.04 -15.01 5.65
N ALA A 125 0.01 -14.86 6.47
CA ALA A 125 1.01 -13.82 6.32
C ALA A 125 2.31 -14.30 6.94
N SER A 126 3.10 -15.05 6.17
CA SER A 126 4.33 -15.66 6.64
C SER A 126 5.43 -15.62 5.58
N THR A 127 6.68 -15.69 6.03
CA THR A 127 7.86 -15.75 5.16
C THR A 127 8.80 -16.85 5.66
N PRO A 128 9.58 -17.51 4.78
CA PRO A 128 10.54 -18.51 5.21
C PRO A 128 11.51 -17.95 6.25
N ARG A 129 11.79 -18.74 7.29
CA ARG A 129 12.67 -18.34 8.40
C ARG A 129 14.13 -18.25 7.96
N PHE A 130 14.53 -19.10 7.02
CA PHE A 130 15.93 -19.28 6.63
C PHE A 130 16.13 -18.86 5.17
N ARG A 131 17.18 -18.09 4.89
CA ARG A 131 17.53 -17.65 3.53
C ARG A 131 17.89 -18.79 2.56
N TRP A 132 18.24 -19.97 3.09
CA TRP A 132 18.49 -21.18 2.29
C TRP A 132 17.22 -21.96 1.96
N SER A 133 16.07 -21.53 2.47
CA SER A 133 14.79 -22.08 2.04
C SER A 133 14.49 -21.67 0.60
N THR A 134 13.94 -22.59 -0.18
CA THR A 134 13.40 -22.33 -1.51
C THR A 134 11.90 -22.05 -1.47
N ALA A 135 11.29 -22.02 -0.28
CA ALA A 135 9.88 -21.66 -0.14
C ALA A 135 9.70 -20.16 -0.43
N GLU A 136 8.55 -19.79 -0.97
CA GLU A 136 8.20 -18.40 -1.22
C GLU A 136 7.44 -17.82 -0.02
N PRO A 137 7.52 -16.50 0.21
CA PRO A 137 6.65 -15.85 1.17
C PRO A 137 5.17 -16.00 0.79
N GLN A 138 4.31 -16.18 1.78
CA GLN A 138 2.88 -16.38 1.59
C GLN A 138 2.10 -15.24 2.24
N LEU A 139 1.36 -14.50 1.42
CA LEU A 139 0.41 -13.50 1.86
C LEU A 139 -0.95 -13.78 1.20
N THR A 140 -1.88 -14.27 2.00
CA THR A 140 -3.24 -14.61 1.58
C THR A 140 -4.24 -13.75 2.33
N LEU A 141 -5.02 -12.98 1.58
CA LEU A 141 -6.11 -12.15 2.07
C LEU A 141 -7.44 -12.73 1.58
N ASP A 142 -8.42 -12.88 2.46
CA ASP A 142 -9.79 -13.22 2.11
C ASP A 142 -10.63 -11.94 2.14
N MET A 143 -11.09 -11.49 0.98
CA MET A 143 -11.90 -10.30 0.81
C MET A 143 -13.32 -10.68 0.38
N ARG A 144 -14.26 -10.53 1.30
CA ARG A 144 -15.66 -10.93 1.08
C ARG A 144 -16.50 -9.86 0.42
N SER A 145 -16.21 -8.59 0.71
CA SER A 145 -16.90 -7.44 0.14
C SER A 145 -16.08 -6.16 0.31
N GLY A 146 -16.41 -5.13 -0.45
CA GLY A 146 -15.91 -3.76 -0.32
C GLY A 146 -14.84 -3.41 -1.33
N ARG A 147 -13.96 -2.48 -0.97
CA ARG A 147 -12.90 -1.97 -1.86
C ARG A 147 -11.59 -1.84 -1.10
N ILE A 148 -10.51 -2.31 -1.71
CA ILE A 148 -9.15 -2.10 -1.22
C ILE A 148 -8.25 -1.60 -2.34
N ARG A 149 -7.30 -0.75 -2.00
CA ARG A 149 -6.18 -0.41 -2.87
C ARG A 149 -4.90 -0.93 -2.25
N LEU A 150 -4.11 -1.67 -3.01
CA LEU A 150 -2.86 -2.27 -2.58
C LEU A 150 -1.69 -1.67 -3.39
N THR A 151 -0.62 -1.31 -2.70
CA THR A 151 0.67 -0.98 -3.27
C THR A 151 1.68 -2.02 -2.80
N LEU A 152 2.18 -2.82 -3.74
CA LEU A 152 3.23 -3.82 -3.50
C LEU A 152 4.58 -3.17 -3.81
N LEU A 153 5.46 -3.13 -2.81
CA LEU A 153 6.79 -2.56 -2.94
C LEU A 153 7.79 -3.65 -3.39
N PRO A 154 8.82 -3.30 -4.18
CA PRO A 154 9.85 -4.25 -4.61
C PRO A 154 10.51 -4.93 -3.41
N HIS A 155 10.65 -6.26 -3.50
CA HIS A 155 11.26 -7.08 -2.47
C HIS A 155 12.61 -7.61 -2.94
N VAL A 156 13.63 -7.56 -2.06
CA VAL A 156 15.03 -7.88 -2.41
C VAL A 156 15.24 -9.36 -2.68
N THR A 157 14.47 -10.22 -2.02
CA THR A 157 14.66 -11.68 -2.04
C THR A 157 13.74 -12.43 -3.00
N GLY A 158 13.07 -11.71 -3.92
CA GLY A 158 12.20 -12.30 -4.94
C GLY A 158 10.83 -11.62 -5.00
N ALA A 159 9.90 -12.19 -5.79
CA ALA A 159 8.53 -11.72 -5.80
C ALA A 159 7.83 -12.05 -4.47
N LEU A 160 6.97 -11.13 -3.99
CA LEU A 160 6.02 -11.40 -2.91
C LEU A 160 4.65 -11.59 -3.57
N PRO A 161 4.29 -12.81 -4.01
CA PRO A 161 2.97 -13.03 -4.57
C PRO A 161 1.92 -12.79 -3.49
N VAL A 162 0.95 -11.93 -3.78
CA VAL A 162 -0.17 -11.65 -2.88
C VAL A 162 -1.41 -12.30 -3.46
N THR A 163 -1.99 -13.24 -2.71
CA THR A 163 -3.21 -13.94 -3.11
C THR A 163 -4.40 -13.33 -2.41
N ILE A 164 -5.39 -12.88 -3.17
CA ILE A 164 -6.68 -12.42 -2.68
C ILE A 164 -7.73 -13.45 -3.05
N LYS A 165 -8.31 -14.11 -2.05
CA LYS A 165 -9.47 -14.97 -2.20
C LYS A 165 -10.74 -14.11 -2.11
N THR A 166 -11.68 -14.39 -2.99
CA THR A 166 -12.99 -13.74 -3.04
C THR A 166 -14.06 -14.82 -3.20
N PRO A 167 -15.34 -14.54 -2.90
CA PRO A 167 -16.42 -15.48 -3.16
C PRO A 167 -16.52 -15.94 -4.62
N GLN A 168 -16.04 -15.13 -5.57
CA GLN A 168 -16.10 -15.39 -7.00
C GLN A 168 -14.87 -16.15 -7.53
N GLY A 169 -13.72 -16.06 -6.86
CA GLY A 169 -12.48 -16.68 -7.32
C GLY A 169 -11.23 -16.16 -6.62
N ILE A 170 -10.08 -16.44 -7.24
CA ILE A 170 -8.76 -16.13 -6.70
C ILE A 170 -8.06 -15.12 -7.61
N ILE A 171 -7.53 -14.06 -7.01
CA ILE A 171 -6.75 -13.01 -7.67
C ILE A 171 -5.33 -13.06 -7.09
N THR A 172 -4.33 -13.31 -7.93
CA THR A 172 -2.92 -13.34 -7.52
C THR A 172 -2.19 -12.15 -8.12
N LEU A 173 -1.64 -11.28 -7.27
CA LEU A 173 -0.77 -10.17 -7.66
C LEU A 173 0.67 -10.69 -7.71
N THR A 174 1.31 -10.59 -8.87
CA THR A 174 2.59 -11.26 -9.13
C THR A 174 3.80 -10.33 -9.06
N GLU A 175 3.61 -9.04 -9.31
CA GLU A 175 4.69 -8.05 -9.37
C GLU A 175 4.46 -6.87 -8.43
N ALA A 176 5.54 -6.15 -8.13
CA ALA A 176 5.44 -4.86 -7.46
C ALA A 176 4.64 -3.88 -8.32
N GLY A 177 3.82 -3.05 -7.69
CA GLY A 177 2.90 -2.18 -8.42
C GLY A 177 1.71 -1.71 -7.60
N GLN A 178 0.71 -1.17 -8.29
CA GLN A 178 -0.50 -0.61 -7.70
C GLN A 178 -1.74 -1.30 -8.26
N TYR A 179 -2.60 -1.72 -7.36
CA TYR A 179 -3.78 -2.52 -7.65
C TYR A 179 -4.99 -1.95 -6.91
N SER A 180 -6.14 -1.90 -7.58
CA SER A 180 -7.43 -1.60 -6.94
C SER A 180 -8.33 -2.82 -7.09
N LEU A 181 -8.86 -3.30 -5.98
CA LEU A 181 -9.78 -4.43 -5.93
C LEU A 181 -11.12 -3.98 -5.37
N GLU A 182 -12.20 -4.46 -5.98
CA GLU A 182 -13.57 -4.21 -5.55
C GLU A 182 -14.35 -5.51 -5.62
N VAL A 183 -14.98 -5.88 -4.51
CA VAL A 183 -15.74 -7.13 -4.38
C VAL A 183 -17.14 -6.78 -3.92
N ASN A 184 -18.13 -7.22 -4.68
CA ASN A 184 -19.54 -7.12 -4.31
C ASN A 184 -20.19 -8.50 -4.45
N ASN A 185 -21.52 -8.58 -4.36
CA ASN A 185 -22.24 -9.86 -4.43
C ASN A 185 -22.27 -10.47 -5.85
N GLU A 186 -22.05 -9.67 -6.88
CA GLU A 186 -22.18 -10.05 -8.29
C GLU A 186 -20.82 -10.31 -8.95
N THR A 187 -19.79 -9.56 -8.55
CA THR A 187 -18.48 -9.57 -9.22
C THR A 187 -17.35 -9.31 -8.23
N ALA A 188 -16.20 -9.96 -8.46
CA ALA A 188 -14.90 -9.53 -7.95
C ALA A 188 -14.11 -8.88 -9.10
N GLN A 189 -13.78 -7.60 -8.95
CA GLN A 189 -13.07 -6.81 -9.95
C GLN A 189 -11.67 -6.46 -9.46
N VAL A 190 -10.68 -6.54 -10.35
CA VAL A 190 -9.33 -6.03 -10.11
C VAL A 190 -8.88 -5.18 -11.28
N ALA A 191 -8.35 -4.01 -10.94
CA ALA A 191 -7.74 -3.04 -11.84
C ALA A 191 -6.24 -2.96 -11.52
N VAL A 192 -5.40 -3.20 -12.52
CA VAL A 192 -3.95 -3.12 -12.42
C VAL A 192 -3.50 -1.76 -12.94
N GLN A 193 -3.06 -0.87 -12.06
CA GLN A 193 -2.47 0.42 -12.47
C GLN A 193 -1.00 0.24 -12.86
N GLU A 194 -0.25 -0.50 -12.05
CA GLU A 194 1.15 -0.86 -12.30
C GLU A 194 1.36 -2.32 -11.86
N GLY A 195 2.20 -3.07 -12.58
CA GLY A 195 2.49 -4.48 -12.29
C GLY A 195 1.64 -5.47 -13.10
N SER A 196 1.38 -6.64 -12.52
CA SER A 196 0.64 -7.73 -13.16
C SER A 196 -0.18 -8.55 -12.16
N ALA A 197 -1.33 -9.04 -12.63
CA ALA A 197 -2.25 -9.86 -11.85
C ALA A 197 -2.77 -11.05 -12.66
N ARG A 198 -3.12 -12.12 -11.96
CA ARG A 198 -3.72 -13.33 -12.52
C ARG A 198 -5.05 -13.61 -11.82
N LEU A 199 -6.10 -13.82 -12.59
CA LEU A 199 -7.44 -14.14 -12.11
C LEU A 199 -7.74 -15.60 -12.47
N ALA A 200 -8.26 -16.35 -11.51
CA ALA A 200 -8.66 -17.73 -11.70
C ALA A 200 -9.90 -18.07 -10.86
N VAL A 201 -10.61 -19.13 -11.24
CA VAL A 201 -11.75 -19.67 -10.48
C VAL A 201 -11.34 -21.05 -9.98
N GLU A 202 -11.73 -21.41 -8.76
CA GLU A 202 -11.29 -22.65 -8.11
C GLU A 202 -12.03 -23.92 -8.63
N THR A 203 -12.88 -23.81 -9.64
CA THR A 203 -13.66 -24.94 -10.17
C THR A 203 -12.80 -26.02 -10.83
N GLU A 204 -13.10 -27.28 -10.51
CA GLU A 204 -12.23 -28.46 -10.55
C GLU A 204 -11.63 -28.93 -11.89
N SER A 205 -11.80 -28.28 -13.06
CA SER A 205 -11.18 -28.87 -14.27
C SER A 205 -10.74 -27.96 -15.42
N GLU A 206 -11.22 -26.73 -15.61
CA GLU A 206 -10.96 -26.06 -16.91
C GLU A 206 -11.09 -24.52 -16.91
N SER A 207 -10.87 -23.84 -15.78
CA SER A 207 -10.84 -22.37 -15.83
C SER A 207 -9.54 -21.88 -16.48
N ILE A 208 -9.62 -21.29 -17.66
CA ILE A 208 -8.49 -20.59 -18.27
C ILE A 208 -8.25 -19.32 -17.43
N PRO A 209 -7.03 -19.15 -16.86
CA PRO A 209 -6.72 -17.98 -16.07
C PRO A 209 -6.64 -16.74 -16.97
N LEU A 210 -7.16 -15.61 -16.49
CA LEU A 210 -7.00 -14.32 -17.14
C LEU A 210 -5.79 -13.60 -16.54
N PHE A 211 -4.86 -13.19 -17.40
CA PHE A 211 -3.71 -12.39 -17.01
C PHE A 211 -3.94 -10.93 -17.36
N LEU A 212 -3.67 -10.05 -16.41
CA LEU A 212 -3.78 -8.61 -16.53
C LEU A 212 -2.40 -7.98 -16.36
N THR A 213 -2.10 -7.00 -17.20
CA THR A 213 -0.94 -6.11 -17.07
C THR A 213 -1.39 -4.70 -16.69
N ALA A 214 -0.46 -3.76 -16.57
CA ALA A 214 -0.76 -2.34 -16.36
C ALA A 214 -1.83 -1.81 -17.33
N ASP A 215 -2.66 -0.91 -16.80
CA ASP A 215 -3.82 -0.30 -17.46
C ASP A 215 -4.91 -1.30 -17.92
N GLN A 216 -4.96 -2.50 -17.33
CA GLN A 216 -6.00 -3.48 -17.58
C GLN A 216 -6.83 -3.79 -16.34
N ARG A 217 -8.08 -4.17 -16.58
CA ARG A 217 -9.03 -4.58 -15.58
C ARG A 217 -9.62 -5.94 -15.94
N GLY A 218 -9.90 -6.76 -14.95
CA GLY A 218 -10.65 -8.00 -15.11
C GLY A 218 -11.70 -8.09 -14.03
N LEU A 219 -12.76 -8.83 -14.32
CA LEU A 219 -13.79 -9.16 -13.34
C LEU A 219 -14.07 -10.65 -13.35
N ILE A 220 -14.46 -11.18 -12.20
CA ILE A 220 -14.93 -12.55 -12.05
C ILE A 220 -16.37 -12.45 -11.59
N PRO A 221 -17.36 -12.77 -12.44
CA PRO A 221 -18.75 -12.77 -12.05
C PRO A 221 -19.06 -14.00 -11.18
N THR A 222 -20.05 -13.88 -10.30
CA THR A 222 -20.48 -14.96 -9.42
C THR A 222 -20.91 -16.18 -10.23
N GLY A 223 -20.19 -17.30 -10.06
CA GLY A 223 -20.45 -18.56 -10.78
C GLY A 223 -20.03 -18.58 -12.25
N GLY A 224 -19.37 -17.52 -12.74
CA GLY A 224 -18.84 -17.46 -14.11
C GLY A 224 -17.31 -17.50 -14.18
N LEU A 225 -16.79 -17.38 -15.39
CA LEU A 225 -15.35 -17.35 -15.67
C LEU A 225 -14.81 -15.91 -15.65
N PRO A 226 -13.49 -15.70 -15.47
CA PRO A 226 -12.91 -14.36 -15.53
C PRO A 226 -13.15 -13.69 -16.90
N GLU A 227 -13.60 -12.44 -16.89
CA GLU A 227 -13.85 -11.61 -18.06
C GLU A 227 -12.83 -10.47 -18.15
N GLY A 228 -12.33 -10.22 -19.37
CA GLY A 228 -11.34 -9.19 -19.67
C GLY A 228 -10.29 -9.67 -20.68
N PRO A 229 -9.20 -8.93 -20.89
CA PRO A 229 -8.87 -7.65 -20.24
C PRO A 229 -9.81 -6.52 -20.72
N LEU A 230 -10.40 -5.81 -19.78
CA LEU A 230 -11.15 -4.59 -19.99
C LEU A 230 -10.24 -3.37 -19.80
N GLY A 231 -10.62 -2.24 -20.38
CA GLY A 231 -10.02 -0.95 -20.00
C GLY A 231 -10.26 -0.66 -18.51
N THR A 232 -9.22 -0.16 -17.84
CA THR A 232 -9.30 0.35 -16.47
C THR A 232 -9.23 1.87 -16.46
N GLU A 233 -9.40 2.47 -15.28
CA GLU A 233 -9.03 3.86 -15.08
C GLU A 233 -7.53 4.02 -15.28
N ARG A 234 -7.15 4.82 -16.29
CA ARG A 234 -5.75 5.06 -16.62
C ARG A 234 -5.15 6.01 -15.61
N ASN A 235 -4.03 5.63 -14.99
CA ASN A 235 -3.30 6.57 -14.14
C ASN A 235 -2.52 7.55 -15.03
N LEU A 236 -2.86 8.84 -14.95
CA LEU A 236 -2.19 9.89 -15.71
C LEU A 236 -0.88 10.33 -15.05
N ILE A 237 -0.69 9.99 -13.77
CA ILE A 237 0.55 10.24 -13.03
C ILE A 237 1.46 9.03 -13.11
N ARG A 238 2.72 9.26 -13.47
CA ARG A 238 3.77 8.23 -13.54
C ARG A 238 4.68 8.29 -12.32
N ASN A 239 5.15 7.14 -11.86
CA ASN A 239 6.05 7.05 -10.70
C ASN A 239 5.51 7.86 -9.50
N GLY A 240 4.20 7.74 -9.26
CA GLY A 240 3.52 8.43 -8.17
C GLY A 240 3.82 7.80 -6.80
N ASN A 241 4.43 6.62 -6.77
CA ASN A 241 4.89 5.91 -5.57
C ASN A 241 6.36 6.20 -5.20
N PHE A 242 7.06 6.99 -6.03
CA PHE A 242 8.45 7.41 -5.86
C PHE A 242 9.48 6.27 -5.72
N ILE A 243 9.13 5.03 -6.11
CA ILE A 243 10.04 3.88 -6.04
C ILE A 243 11.25 4.11 -6.96
N ALA A 244 11.04 4.79 -8.09
CA ALA A 244 12.08 5.16 -9.03
C ALA A 244 12.60 6.59 -8.78
N ASP A 245 12.72 6.99 -7.51
CA ASP A 245 13.13 8.34 -7.09
C ASP A 245 12.22 9.41 -7.75
N LEU A 246 12.76 10.55 -8.18
CA LEU A 246 12.06 11.58 -8.94
C LEU A 246 11.99 11.32 -10.45
N SER A 247 12.16 10.09 -10.92
CA SER A 247 12.01 9.77 -12.36
C SER A 247 10.63 10.21 -12.88
N GLY A 248 10.61 10.99 -13.96
CA GLY A 248 9.38 11.57 -14.52
C GLY A 248 8.86 12.81 -13.78
N TRP A 249 9.51 13.22 -12.69
CA TRP A 249 9.24 14.45 -11.97
C TRP A 249 10.37 15.46 -12.16
N ILE A 250 10.04 16.75 -12.09
CA ILE A 250 10.95 17.87 -12.26
C ILE A 250 10.97 18.63 -10.93
N GLN A 251 12.08 18.53 -10.21
CA GLN A 251 12.33 19.36 -9.04
C GLN A 251 12.74 20.76 -9.49
N GLN A 252 12.14 21.78 -8.90
CA GLN A 252 12.52 23.18 -9.11
C GLN A 252 13.44 23.63 -7.99
N ASP A 253 14.21 24.69 -8.25
CA ASP A 253 15.03 25.33 -7.23
C ASP A 253 14.15 25.88 -6.12
N TRP A 254 14.64 25.78 -4.89
CA TRP A 254 13.97 26.37 -3.73
C TRP A 254 13.94 27.89 -3.87
N ASN A 255 12.79 28.47 -3.59
CA ASN A 255 12.64 29.90 -3.42
C ASN A 255 12.68 30.19 -1.93
N ILE A 256 13.76 30.79 -1.43
CA ILE A 256 14.01 31.01 0.01
C ILE A 256 14.17 32.50 0.27
N GLU A 257 13.42 33.04 1.23
CA GLU A 257 13.52 34.44 1.64
C GLU A 257 14.85 34.75 2.37
N LEU A 258 15.23 33.86 3.30
CA LEU A 258 16.41 34.02 4.15
C LEU A 258 17.48 32.99 3.76
N ALA A 259 18.66 33.47 3.38
CA ALA A 259 19.79 32.63 3.03
C ALA A 259 20.26 31.77 4.22
N ASP A 260 20.95 30.67 3.92
CA ASP A 260 21.57 29.73 4.88
C ASP A 260 20.62 28.91 5.76
N GLU A 261 19.32 28.92 5.49
CA GLU A 261 18.35 28.04 6.15
C GLU A 261 18.35 26.63 5.51
N PRO A 262 18.51 25.53 6.28
CA PRO A 262 18.58 24.18 5.71
C PRO A 262 17.30 23.76 4.98
N THR A 263 17.47 23.26 3.76
CA THR A 263 16.39 22.77 2.90
C THR A 263 16.72 21.41 2.30
N GLU A 264 15.71 20.57 2.15
CA GLU A 264 15.86 19.24 1.56
C GLU A 264 14.60 18.88 0.76
N THR A 265 14.82 18.43 -0.47
CA THR A 265 13.84 17.68 -1.26
C THR A 265 14.50 16.38 -1.67
N ALA A 266 13.99 15.27 -1.16
CA ALA A 266 14.61 13.96 -1.39
C ALA A 266 13.57 12.85 -1.30
N VAL A 267 13.80 11.77 -2.03
CA VAL A 267 13.07 10.52 -1.84
C VAL A 267 13.78 9.70 -0.75
N ILE A 268 13.04 9.35 0.30
CA ILE A 268 13.58 8.65 1.48
C ILE A 268 12.86 7.33 1.74
N ALA A 269 13.52 6.45 2.48
CA ALA A 269 12.86 5.33 3.13
C ALA A 269 12.14 5.82 4.40
N ALA A 270 10.81 5.83 4.37
CA ALA A 270 9.95 6.21 5.48
C ALA A 270 9.29 4.98 6.13
N SER A 271 8.63 5.19 7.27
CA SER A 271 7.91 4.14 8.00
C SER A 271 6.77 3.50 7.19
N ASN A 272 6.29 4.19 6.14
CA ASN A 272 5.18 3.79 5.28
C ASN A 272 5.65 3.27 3.90
N GLY A 273 6.96 3.01 3.75
CA GLY A 273 7.63 2.68 2.48
C GLY A 273 8.42 3.87 1.95
N THR A 274 8.61 3.94 0.63
CA THR A 274 9.27 5.08 -0.01
C THR A 274 8.37 6.32 0.01
N ALA A 275 8.94 7.49 0.26
CA ALA A 275 8.21 8.76 0.26
C ALA A 275 9.06 9.91 -0.29
N LEU A 276 8.43 10.84 -1.00
CA LEU A 276 8.99 12.15 -1.31
C LEU A 276 8.91 13.04 -0.07
N ARG A 277 10.06 13.45 0.47
CA ARG A 277 10.16 14.35 1.62
C ARG A 277 10.52 15.76 1.17
N PHE A 278 9.78 16.72 1.70
CA PHE A 278 10.18 18.12 1.75
C PHE A 278 10.45 18.46 3.22
N ALA A 279 11.66 18.92 3.53
CA ALA A 279 12.03 19.30 4.88
C ALA A 279 12.78 20.63 4.90
N ARG A 280 12.41 21.48 5.86
CA ARG A 280 13.07 22.76 6.10
C ARG A 280 13.01 23.13 7.58
N VAL A 281 14.10 23.73 8.06
CA VAL A 281 14.16 24.41 9.35
C VAL A 281 14.46 25.89 9.09
N GLY A 282 13.50 26.76 9.35
CA GLY A 282 13.62 28.19 9.05
C GLY A 282 12.49 29.02 9.64
N ILE A 283 12.67 30.34 9.61
CA ILE A 283 11.68 31.32 10.10
C ILE A 283 11.12 32.23 9.01
N GLY A 284 11.79 32.32 7.85
CA GLY A 284 11.30 33.09 6.70
C GLY A 284 10.45 32.27 5.76
N HIS A 285 9.84 32.90 4.76
CA HIS A 285 9.14 32.20 3.69
C HIS A 285 10.11 31.32 2.88
N ALA A 286 9.65 30.14 2.48
CA ALA A 286 10.20 29.43 1.33
C ALA A 286 9.15 28.50 0.73
N ASP A 287 9.39 28.14 -0.52
CA ASP A 287 8.67 27.09 -1.21
C ASP A 287 9.61 26.16 -1.98
N ALA A 288 9.18 24.90 -2.06
CA ALA A 288 9.79 23.84 -2.82
C ALA A 288 8.75 23.21 -3.74
N VAL A 289 9.12 22.94 -4.99
CA VAL A 289 8.20 22.42 -5.99
C VAL A 289 8.76 21.19 -6.68
N VAL A 290 7.95 20.14 -6.72
CA VAL A 290 8.15 18.98 -7.59
C VAL A 290 6.97 18.87 -8.55
N ARG A 291 7.27 18.81 -9.86
CA ARG A 291 6.27 18.95 -10.92
C ARG A 291 6.33 17.80 -11.91
N GLN A 292 5.18 17.30 -12.35
CA GLN A 292 5.09 16.37 -13.46
C GLN A 292 4.25 16.98 -14.59
N ASN A 293 4.80 16.97 -15.80
CA ASN A 293 4.06 17.27 -17.02
C ASN A 293 3.10 16.12 -17.31
N LEU A 294 1.81 16.42 -17.42
CA LEU A 294 0.80 15.43 -17.76
C LEU A 294 0.58 15.43 -19.28
N ASN A 295 0.33 16.61 -19.85
CA ASN A 295 0.07 16.82 -21.28
C ASN A 295 -0.93 15.80 -21.86
N GLN A 296 -2.09 15.68 -21.20
CA GLN A 296 -3.13 14.72 -21.59
C GLN A 296 -4.41 15.46 -21.98
N ASP A 297 -4.97 15.11 -23.14
CA ASP A 297 -6.37 15.42 -23.45
C ASP A 297 -7.26 14.52 -22.59
N VAL A 298 -8.23 15.14 -21.93
CA VAL A 298 -9.15 14.49 -21.00
C VAL A 298 -10.62 14.76 -21.34
N THR A 299 -10.88 15.26 -22.55
CA THR A 299 -12.23 15.68 -23.01
C THR A 299 -13.26 14.56 -22.89
N ASP A 300 -12.86 13.32 -23.18
CA ASP A 300 -13.78 12.18 -23.26
C ASP A 300 -13.90 11.40 -21.95
N TYR A 301 -13.16 11.77 -20.90
CA TYR A 301 -13.24 11.09 -19.60
C TYR A 301 -14.43 11.58 -18.78
N THR A 302 -15.19 10.64 -18.22
CA THR A 302 -16.32 10.91 -17.32
C THR A 302 -15.91 11.10 -15.86
N SER A 303 -14.68 10.73 -15.47
CA SER A 303 -14.19 10.85 -14.10
C SER A 303 -12.67 11.10 -14.07
N LEU A 304 -12.24 11.98 -13.16
CA LEU A 304 -10.82 12.28 -12.89
C LEU A 304 -10.59 12.21 -11.38
N ARG A 305 -10.27 11.03 -10.87
CA ARG A 305 -10.08 10.81 -9.44
C ARG A 305 -8.65 11.09 -9.02
N PHE A 306 -8.45 12.16 -8.27
CA PHE A 306 -7.17 12.49 -7.66
C PHE A 306 -7.04 11.81 -6.31
N LEU A 307 -5.90 11.17 -6.07
CA LEU A 307 -5.55 10.53 -4.80
C LEU A 307 -4.15 10.95 -4.36
N ILE A 308 -3.99 11.21 -3.07
CA ILE A 308 -2.69 11.46 -2.45
C ILE A 308 -2.64 10.92 -1.03
N SER A 309 -1.55 10.24 -0.70
CA SER A 309 -1.23 9.80 0.66
C SER A 309 -0.05 10.63 1.20
N LEU A 310 -0.26 11.36 2.29
CA LEU A 310 0.76 12.25 2.86
C LEU A 310 0.77 12.22 4.39
N GLN A 311 1.86 12.69 5.01
CA GLN A 311 1.93 13.00 6.43
C GLN A 311 2.74 14.26 6.70
N ILE A 312 2.23 15.11 7.58
CA ILE A 312 2.93 16.33 8.02
C ILE A 312 3.61 16.03 9.36
N LYS A 313 4.94 15.98 9.37
CA LYS A 313 5.76 15.69 10.56
C LYS A 313 5.97 16.94 11.40
N VAL A 314 6.27 18.05 10.74
CA VAL A 314 6.59 19.33 11.36
C VAL A 314 5.86 20.44 10.60
N GLN A 315 5.35 21.42 11.34
CA GLN A 315 4.84 22.67 10.82
C GLN A 315 4.98 23.73 11.90
N THR A 316 5.57 24.88 11.58
CA THR A 316 5.71 26.00 12.52
C THR A 316 4.77 27.16 12.21
N LEU A 317 4.47 27.41 10.93
CA LEU A 317 3.51 28.42 10.50
C LEU A 317 2.08 27.87 10.63
N GLY A 318 1.20 28.54 11.37
CA GLY A 318 -0.17 28.07 11.55
C GLY A 318 -1.02 28.09 10.27
N VAL A 319 -1.87 27.09 10.11
CA VAL A 319 -2.76 26.91 8.95
C VAL A 319 -1.94 26.92 7.65
N CYS A 320 -2.06 27.96 6.83
CA CYS A 320 -1.30 28.13 5.60
C CYS A 320 -0.83 29.58 5.43
N GLY A 321 -0.44 30.22 6.53
CA GLY A 321 -0.03 31.63 6.55
C GLY A 321 -1.21 32.60 6.47
N THR A 322 -0.88 33.89 6.35
CA THR A 322 -1.85 34.98 6.53
C THR A 322 -2.83 35.19 5.38
N VAL A 323 -2.47 34.67 4.21
CA VAL A 323 -3.30 34.69 3.00
C VAL A 323 -3.68 33.30 2.51
N GLY A 324 -3.34 32.26 3.28
CA GLY A 324 -3.66 30.87 2.96
C GLY A 324 -2.87 30.29 1.79
N SER A 325 -1.69 30.81 1.44
CA SER A 325 -0.86 30.31 0.33
C SER A 325 0.29 29.39 0.74
N GLU A 326 0.59 29.29 2.03
CA GLU A 326 1.81 28.69 2.57
C GLU A 326 1.50 27.43 3.39
N CYS A 327 0.86 26.45 2.75
CA CYS A 327 0.60 25.17 3.39
C CYS A 327 1.85 24.28 3.38
N PRO A 328 2.09 23.46 4.43
CA PRO A 328 3.12 22.42 4.41
C PRO A 328 3.08 21.54 3.16
N LEU A 329 1.89 21.26 2.63
CA LEU A 329 1.72 20.76 1.27
C LEU A 329 0.52 21.41 0.59
N THR A 330 0.73 21.82 -0.66
CA THR A 330 -0.29 22.22 -1.61
C THR A 330 -0.15 21.38 -2.86
N VAL A 331 -1.25 20.83 -3.35
CA VAL A 331 -1.32 20.20 -4.67
C VAL A 331 -1.95 21.18 -5.63
N GLU A 332 -1.32 21.38 -6.80
CA GLU A 332 -1.89 22.17 -7.88
C GLU A 332 -1.95 21.39 -9.19
N LEU A 333 -3.10 21.43 -9.84
CA LEU A 333 -3.31 20.89 -11.18
C LEU A 333 -3.58 22.05 -12.15
N ASP A 334 -2.67 22.26 -13.10
CA ASP A 334 -2.82 23.22 -14.19
C ASP A 334 -3.54 22.54 -15.36
N TYR A 335 -4.64 23.13 -15.81
CA TYR A 335 -5.46 22.58 -16.89
C TYR A 335 -6.08 23.68 -17.78
N VAL A 336 -6.52 23.26 -18.95
CA VAL A 336 -7.38 24.05 -19.84
C VAL A 336 -8.80 23.49 -19.71
N ASP A 337 -9.77 24.34 -19.41
CA ASP A 337 -11.17 23.94 -19.33
C ASP A 337 -11.80 23.75 -20.73
N ARG A 338 -13.02 23.21 -20.79
CA ARG A 338 -13.74 23.00 -22.07
C ARG A 338 -13.97 24.27 -22.87
N ASP A 339 -13.95 25.44 -22.23
CA ASP A 339 -14.17 26.74 -22.85
C ASP A 339 -12.84 27.35 -23.37
N GLY A 340 -11.71 26.67 -23.12
CA GLY A 340 -10.38 27.07 -23.57
C GLY A 340 -9.63 27.97 -22.59
N ASN A 341 -10.16 28.22 -21.40
CA ASN A 341 -9.47 29.04 -20.40
C ASN A 341 -8.45 28.22 -19.61
N ARG A 342 -7.33 28.84 -19.26
CA ARG A 342 -6.36 28.26 -18.33
C ARG A 342 -6.84 28.40 -16.91
N GLN A 343 -6.91 27.29 -16.20
CA GLN A 343 -7.39 27.18 -14.82
C GLN A 343 -6.35 26.46 -13.97
N VAL A 344 -6.43 26.66 -12.65
CA VAL A 344 -5.62 25.94 -11.67
C VAL A 344 -6.53 25.43 -10.57
N TRP A 345 -6.62 24.11 -10.42
CA TRP A 345 -7.22 23.51 -9.23
C TRP A 345 -6.16 23.39 -8.13
N ARG A 346 -6.49 23.77 -6.90
CA ARG A 346 -5.55 23.82 -5.77
C ARG A 346 -6.16 23.22 -4.51
N GLN A 347 -5.42 22.37 -3.81
CA GLN A 347 -5.81 21.86 -2.49
C GLN A 347 -4.63 21.95 -1.51
N GLY A 348 -4.81 22.67 -0.40
CA GLY A 348 -3.82 22.77 0.67
C GLY A 348 -4.09 21.83 1.85
N PHE A 349 -3.02 21.45 2.55
CA PHE A 349 -3.03 20.58 3.71
C PHE A 349 -2.16 21.16 4.83
N TYR A 350 -2.67 21.15 6.07
CA TYR A 350 -1.96 21.64 7.25
C TYR A 350 -2.23 20.75 8.46
N ALA A 351 -1.47 20.89 9.53
CA ALA A 351 -1.58 20.09 10.76
C ALA A 351 -1.75 20.92 12.03
N THR A 352 -1.20 22.13 12.10
CA THR A 352 -1.29 23.01 13.29
C THR A 352 -1.89 24.38 12.97
N GLY A 353 -2.40 25.06 14.00
CA GLY A 353 -3.06 26.36 13.89
C GLY A 353 -4.59 26.27 14.02
N THR A 354 -5.22 27.44 14.13
CA THR A 354 -6.68 27.61 14.18
C THR A 354 -7.08 28.55 13.05
N VAL A 355 -8.18 28.23 12.38
CA VAL A 355 -8.73 29.07 11.31
C VAL A 355 -9.24 30.36 11.93
N ALA A 356 -8.74 31.49 11.42
CA ALA A 356 -9.13 32.83 11.85
C ALA A 356 -9.03 33.79 10.65
N THR A 357 -9.45 35.04 10.84
CA THR A 357 -9.42 36.06 9.77
C THR A 357 -8.00 36.32 9.24
N ASP A 358 -6.99 36.20 10.10
CA ASP A 358 -5.57 36.37 9.79
C ASP A 358 -4.84 35.05 9.50
N THR A 359 -5.54 33.92 9.55
CA THR A 359 -5.05 32.58 9.17
C THR A 359 -6.17 31.82 8.45
N PRO A 360 -6.53 32.25 7.22
CA PRO A 360 -7.66 31.68 6.51
C PRO A 360 -7.39 30.24 6.09
N ASP A 361 -8.46 29.44 6.07
CA ASP A 361 -8.45 28.08 5.54
C ASP A 361 -8.61 28.04 4.02
N THR A 362 -8.53 29.16 3.32
CA THR A 362 -8.55 29.22 1.86
C THR A 362 -7.51 30.22 1.40
N CYS A 363 -6.96 30.02 0.19
CA CYS A 363 -6.06 31.00 -0.38
C CYS A 363 -6.85 32.20 -0.94
N ILE A 364 -6.84 33.32 -0.21
CA ILE A 364 -7.67 34.49 -0.52
C ILE A 364 -7.12 35.36 -1.68
N ASN A 365 -5.84 35.21 -2.02
CA ASN A 365 -5.19 35.93 -3.12
C ASN A 365 -4.93 35.04 -4.35
N CYS A 366 -5.39 33.80 -4.31
CA CYS A 366 -5.24 32.85 -5.40
C CYS A 366 -6.34 32.97 -6.44
N ARG A 367 -6.11 32.37 -7.61
CA ARG A 367 -7.15 32.19 -8.62
C ARG A 367 -8.11 31.09 -8.15
N PRO A 368 -9.43 31.28 -8.36
CA PRO A 368 -10.38 30.22 -8.09
C PRO A 368 -10.18 29.04 -9.07
N PRO A 369 -10.73 27.84 -8.79
CA PRO A 369 -11.61 27.47 -7.67
C PRO A 369 -10.96 27.57 -6.27
N TYR A 370 -11.76 27.92 -5.27
CA TYR A 370 -11.33 28.06 -3.88
C TYR A 370 -11.71 26.82 -3.07
N ASN A 371 -10.75 25.94 -2.81
CA ASN A 371 -10.96 24.80 -1.92
C ASN A 371 -10.50 25.14 -0.50
N PRO A 372 -11.32 24.86 0.54
CA PRO A 372 -10.86 24.89 1.92
C PRO A 372 -9.69 23.92 2.13
N HIS A 373 -8.66 24.40 2.79
CA HIS A 373 -7.50 23.67 3.23
C HIS A 373 -7.92 22.63 4.27
N ILE A 374 -7.28 21.47 4.20
CA ILE A 374 -7.68 20.33 5.03
C ILE A 374 -6.69 20.19 6.18
N GLN A 375 -7.21 20.25 7.40
CA GLN A 375 -6.43 19.93 8.59
C GLN A 375 -6.24 18.42 8.73
N LEU A 376 -5.00 18.00 8.93
CA LEU A 376 -4.55 16.63 9.10
C LEU A 376 -3.98 16.44 10.51
N PRO A 377 -4.14 15.25 11.12
CA PRO A 377 -3.40 14.92 12.34
C PRO A 377 -1.89 14.93 12.06
N ALA A 378 -1.12 15.63 12.91
CA ALA A 378 0.34 15.65 12.81
C ALA A 378 0.95 14.25 12.97
N ASN A 379 2.03 13.98 12.24
CA ASN A 379 2.82 12.75 12.26
C ASN A 379 1.98 11.47 11.98
N ARG A 380 0.95 11.59 11.13
CA ARG A 380 0.13 10.45 10.70
C ARG A 380 -0.09 10.46 9.20
N LEU A 381 -0.10 9.27 8.61
CA LEU A 381 -0.47 9.08 7.21
C LEU A 381 -1.95 9.42 7.03
N TYR A 382 -2.22 10.24 6.01
CA TYR A 382 -3.54 10.66 5.62
C TYR A 382 -3.73 10.43 4.13
N VAL A 383 -4.86 9.83 3.78
CA VAL A 383 -5.28 9.63 2.39
C VAL A 383 -6.38 10.62 2.05
N TYR A 384 -6.15 11.36 0.99
CA TYR A 384 -7.10 12.26 0.36
C TYR A 384 -7.50 11.69 -1.01
N GLU A 385 -8.80 11.65 -1.29
CA GLU A 385 -9.38 11.23 -2.56
C GLU A 385 -10.50 12.20 -2.95
N ILE A 386 -10.52 12.60 -4.20
CA ILE A 386 -11.57 13.46 -4.76
C ILE A 386 -11.77 13.17 -6.24
N ASP A 387 -13.02 13.20 -6.72
CA ASP A 387 -13.29 13.33 -8.15
C ASP A 387 -13.23 14.81 -8.53
N LEU A 388 -12.26 15.16 -9.36
CA LEU A 388 -12.00 16.53 -9.77
C LEU A 388 -13.14 17.11 -10.61
N ILE A 389 -13.74 16.31 -11.50
CA ILE A 389 -14.85 16.78 -12.36
C ILE A 389 -16.05 17.13 -11.47
N ASP A 390 -16.40 16.25 -10.53
CA ASP A 390 -17.50 16.51 -9.60
C ASP A 390 -17.20 17.71 -8.69
N ASN A 391 -15.97 17.81 -8.16
CA ASN A 391 -15.57 18.93 -7.31
C ASN A 391 -15.63 20.29 -8.02
N LEU A 392 -15.21 20.35 -9.28
CA LEU A 392 -15.31 21.55 -10.10
C LEU A 392 -16.77 21.88 -10.42
N ALA A 393 -17.58 20.87 -10.75
CA ALA A 393 -19.00 21.05 -11.03
C ALA A 393 -19.77 21.63 -9.82
N LEU A 394 -19.47 21.16 -8.60
CA LEU A 394 -20.05 21.70 -7.36
C LEU A 394 -19.73 23.18 -7.14
N GLN A 395 -18.63 23.67 -7.70
CA GLN A 395 -18.20 25.07 -7.63
C GLN A 395 -18.58 25.87 -8.90
N ALA A 396 -19.39 25.29 -9.79
CA ALA A 396 -19.78 25.85 -11.08
C ALA A 396 -18.59 26.16 -12.04
N PHE A 397 -17.50 25.40 -11.93
CA PHE A 397 -16.39 25.44 -12.88
C PHE A 397 -16.60 24.43 -14.01
N PRO A 398 -16.26 24.78 -15.27
CA PRO A 398 -16.32 23.82 -16.36
C PRO A 398 -15.30 22.69 -16.16
N PRO A 399 -15.60 21.47 -16.63
CA PRO A 399 -14.69 20.35 -16.49
C PRO A 399 -13.38 20.58 -17.28
N PRO A 400 -12.27 19.93 -16.88
CA PRO A 400 -11.03 19.98 -17.62
C PRO A 400 -11.19 19.35 -18.99
N ARG A 401 -10.57 19.97 -19.99
CA ARG A 401 -10.41 19.43 -21.35
C ARG A 401 -9.01 18.91 -21.58
N TYR A 402 -8.01 19.61 -21.05
CA TYR A 402 -6.61 19.23 -21.22
C TYR A 402 -5.83 19.48 -19.93
N LEU A 403 -5.08 18.49 -19.45
CA LEU A 403 -4.23 18.59 -18.27
C LEU A 403 -2.81 18.93 -18.67
N ASN A 404 -2.30 20.07 -18.17
CA ASN A 404 -0.94 20.52 -18.46
C ASN A 404 0.06 19.86 -17.50
N SER A 405 -0.12 20.07 -16.19
CA SER A 405 0.82 19.56 -15.19
C SER A 405 0.20 19.44 -13.80
N ILE A 406 0.79 18.60 -12.97
CA ILE A 406 0.56 18.56 -11.53
C ILE A 406 1.81 19.03 -10.79
N ARG A 407 1.62 19.76 -9.70
CA ARG A 407 2.68 20.25 -8.79
C ARG A 407 2.38 19.84 -7.36
N LEU A 408 3.40 19.33 -6.69
CA LEU A 408 3.46 19.19 -5.24
C LEU A 408 4.33 20.34 -4.73
N ILE A 409 3.74 21.20 -3.92
CA ILE A 409 4.36 22.44 -3.44
C ILE A 409 4.39 22.38 -1.92
N ALA A 410 5.56 22.43 -1.31
CA ALA A 410 5.70 22.55 0.13
C ALA A 410 6.17 23.96 0.48
N ALA A 411 5.42 24.69 1.30
CA ALA A 411 5.69 26.09 1.58
C ALA A 411 5.43 26.48 3.05
N GLY A 412 6.05 27.57 3.48
CA GLY A 412 5.90 28.15 4.82
C GLY A 412 7.25 28.46 5.46
N HIS A 413 7.30 28.49 6.79
CA HIS A 413 8.53 28.72 7.54
C HIS A 413 9.29 27.39 7.73
N GLY A 414 9.15 26.75 8.88
CA GLY A 414 9.66 25.42 9.16
C GLY A 414 8.58 24.37 8.91
N PHE A 415 8.90 23.35 8.13
CA PHE A 415 7.98 22.28 7.82
C PHE A 415 8.72 21.00 7.46
N GLU A 416 8.06 19.87 7.68
CA GLU A 416 8.48 18.58 7.17
C GLU A 416 7.24 17.81 6.74
N VAL A 417 7.14 17.47 5.46
CA VAL A 417 6.06 16.71 4.89
C VAL A 417 6.60 15.57 4.05
N GLU A 418 5.94 14.42 4.13
CA GLU A 418 6.25 13.24 3.33
C GLU A 418 5.02 12.87 2.49
N VAL A 419 5.20 12.77 1.18
CA VAL A 419 4.19 12.27 0.23
C VAL A 419 4.56 10.84 -0.15
N VAL A 420 3.70 9.91 0.21
CA VAL A 420 3.93 8.46 0.08
C VAL A 420 3.43 7.92 -1.26
N ASP A 421 2.29 8.42 -1.72
CA ASP A 421 1.83 8.17 -3.09
C ASP A 421 0.94 9.29 -3.61
N VAL A 422 0.89 9.42 -4.93
CA VAL A 422 0.01 10.33 -5.66
C VAL A 422 -0.46 9.67 -6.97
N ALA A 423 -1.74 9.80 -7.30
CA ALA A 423 -2.33 9.23 -8.51
C ALA A 423 -3.45 10.12 -9.05
N LEU A 424 -3.65 10.07 -10.37
CA LEU A 424 -4.78 10.71 -11.05
C LEU A 424 -5.39 9.69 -12.00
N LEU A 425 -6.50 9.08 -11.58
CA LEU A 425 -7.15 7.99 -12.29
C LEU A 425 -8.23 8.57 -13.21
N ALA A 426 -8.09 8.36 -14.52
CA ALA A 426 -9.02 8.84 -15.53
C ALA A 426 -9.88 7.68 -16.05
N ARG A 427 -11.21 7.85 -16.05
CA ARG A 427 -12.16 6.85 -16.55
C ARG A 427 -12.94 7.41 -17.73
N GLU A 428 -13.05 6.62 -18.80
CA GLU A 428 -13.92 6.90 -19.94
C GLU A 428 -15.39 6.73 -19.54
#